data_AF-A0A7S0RXZ5-F1
#
_entry.id   AF-A0A7S0RXZ5-F1
#
_cell.length_a   1.000
_cell.length_b   1.000
_cell.length_c   1.000
_cell.angle_alpha   90.00
_cell.angle_beta   90.00
_cell.angle_gamma   90.00
#
_symmetry.space_group_name_H-M   'P 1'
#
loop_
_entity.id
_entity.type
_entity.pdbx_description
1 polymer ?
#
loop_
_entity_poly.entity_id
_entity_poly.type
_entity_poly.pdbx_seq_one_letter_code
_entity_poly.pdbx_strand_id
1 'polypeptide(L)'
;EPIHGRKVWFLTPPDQRPPFDPEETTLTWIRKHLTALAETPGFLQCTLYPGDALYFPSKWWHATFNLDQTVFISTFVNYPFTKSYKPPPPGAKTNPPLQNKKDDEEEEEEDDDDLFEP
;
A
#
# COMPACT_ATOMS: atom_id res chain seq x y z
N GLU A 1 1.86 0.40 8.38
CA GLU A 1 1.60 -0.30 9.66
C GLU A 1 0.19 0.02 10.14
N PRO A 2 -0.55 -0.96 10.69
CA PRO A 2 -1.74 -0.70 11.48
C PRO A 2 -1.37 -0.09 12.83
N ILE A 3 -2.08 0.95 13.24
CA ILE A 3 -1.99 1.59 14.56
C ILE A 3 -3.09 1.02 15.48
N HIS A 4 -4.26 0.77 14.93
CA HIS A 4 -5.39 0.14 15.60
C HIS A 4 -6.12 -0.81 14.65
N GLY A 5 -6.72 -1.88 15.19
CA GLY A 5 -7.41 -2.90 14.40
C GLY A 5 -6.45 -3.82 13.62
N ARG A 6 -7.01 -4.66 12.76
CA ARG A 6 -6.27 -5.63 11.94
C ARG A 6 -6.62 -5.47 10.46
N LYS A 7 -5.59 -5.56 9.61
CA LYS A 7 -5.73 -5.43 8.16
C LYS A 7 -5.15 -6.64 7.45
N VAL A 8 -5.93 -7.26 6.58
CA VAL A 8 -5.44 -8.29 5.65
C VAL A 8 -4.92 -7.62 4.40
N TRP A 9 -3.77 -8.09 3.94
CA TRP A 9 -3.14 -7.72 2.67
C TRP A 9 -3.11 -8.93 1.75
N PHE A 10 -3.44 -8.69 0.50
CA PHE A 10 -3.31 -9.64 -0.61
C PHE A 10 -2.31 -9.06 -1.60
N LEU A 11 -1.36 -9.88 -2.05
CA LEU A 11 -0.25 -9.45 -2.89
C LEU A 11 -0.04 -10.45 -4.03
N THR A 12 0.19 -9.95 -5.23
CA THR A 12 0.73 -10.75 -6.34
C THR A 12 1.91 -10.05 -7.03
N PRO A 13 2.84 -10.82 -7.61
CA PRO A 13 3.95 -10.28 -8.38
C PRO A 13 3.48 -9.40 -9.55
N PRO A 14 4.27 -8.41 -10.01
CA PRO A 14 3.88 -7.49 -11.08
C PRO A 14 3.50 -8.16 -12.41
N ASP A 15 4.11 -9.30 -12.71
CA ASP A 15 3.89 -10.14 -13.88
C ASP A 15 2.59 -10.97 -13.80
N GLN A 16 1.97 -11.02 -12.63
CA GLN A 16 0.75 -11.78 -12.37
C GLN A 16 -0.37 -10.82 -11.94
N ARG A 17 -1.13 -10.34 -12.93
CA ARG A 17 -2.29 -9.49 -12.69
C ARG A 17 -3.45 -10.30 -12.10
N PRO A 18 -3.96 -9.96 -10.90
CA PRO A 18 -5.17 -10.58 -10.37
C PRO A 18 -6.40 -10.12 -11.18
N PRO A 19 -7.53 -10.85 -11.13
CA PRO A 19 -8.81 -10.32 -11.60
C PRO A 19 -9.05 -8.99 -10.89
N PHE A 20 -9.22 -7.88 -11.61
CA PHE A 20 -9.42 -6.56 -11.02
C PHE A 20 -10.54 -5.86 -11.77
N ASP A 21 -11.52 -5.40 -11.01
CA ASP A 21 -12.68 -4.64 -11.47
C ASP A 21 -12.81 -3.41 -10.56
N PRO A 22 -12.67 -2.17 -11.08
CA PRO A 22 -12.76 -0.94 -10.30
C PRO A 22 -14.09 -0.77 -9.57
N GLU A 23 -15.19 -1.26 -10.15
CA GLU A 23 -16.55 -1.14 -9.60
C GLU A 23 -16.83 -2.15 -8.48
N GLU A 24 -15.84 -3.01 -8.18
CA GLU A 24 -15.98 -4.09 -7.22
C GLU A 24 -15.30 -3.78 -5.88
N THR A 25 -16.08 -3.81 -4.80
CA THR A 25 -15.52 -3.73 -3.44
C THR A 25 -14.61 -4.93 -3.14
N THR A 26 -13.57 -4.72 -2.32
CA THR A 26 -12.66 -5.80 -1.89
C THR A 26 -13.40 -6.98 -1.27
N LEU A 27 -14.51 -6.77 -0.56
CA LEU A 27 -15.31 -7.84 0.03
C LEU A 27 -15.91 -8.77 -1.04
N THR A 28 -16.49 -8.19 -2.08
CA THR A 28 -17.06 -8.95 -3.20
C THR A 28 -15.95 -9.68 -3.96
N TRP A 29 -14.83 -9.00 -4.21
CA TRP A 29 -13.65 -9.58 -4.83
C TRP A 29 -13.13 -10.81 -4.08
N ILE A 30 -12.99 -10.72 -2.75
CA ILE A 30 -12.58 -11.83 -1.89
C ILE A 30 -13.53 -13.02 -2.07
N ARG A 31 -14.85 -12.78 -2.00
CA ARG A 31 -15.85 -13.85 -2.10
C ARG A 31 -15.81 -14.57 -3.45
N LYS A 32 -15.52 -13.85 -4.53
CA LYS A 32 -15.46 -14.42 -5.88
C LYS A 32 -14.14 -15.10 -6.19
N HIS A 33 -13.02 -14.52 -5.76
CA HIS A 33 -11.70 -14.86 -6.30
C HIS A 33 -10.74 -15.50 -5.31
N LEU A 34 -10.94 -15.35 -3.99
CA LEU A 34 -9.92 -15.76 -3.00
C LEU A 34 -9.59 -17.25 -3.07
N THR A 35 -10.59 -18.12 -3.19
CA THR A 35 -10.37 -19.58 -3.24
C THR A 35 -9.51 -19.98 -4.43
N ALA A 36 -9.76 -19.39 -5.61
CA ALA A 36 -8.97 -19.67 -6.81
C ALA A 36 -7.56 -19.06 -6.74
N LEU A 37 -7.42 -17.87 -6.18
CA LEU A 37 -6.13 -17.19 -6.04
C LEU A 37 -5.22 -17.85 -5.00
N ALA A 38 -5.79 -18.44 -3.94
CA ALA A 38 -5.02 -19.15 -2.92
C ALA A 38 -4.22 -20.34 -3.47
N GLU A 39 -4.67 -20.92 -4.59
CA GLU A 39 -3.97 -22.01 -5.28
C GLU A 39 -2.92 -21.50 -6.29
N THR A 40 -2.89 -20.18 -6.55
CA THR A 40 -2.02 -19.60 -7.56
C THR A 40 -0.62 -19.36 -6.98
N PRO A 41 0.46 -19.85 -7.63
CA PRO A 41 1.83 -19.58 -7.20
C PRO A 41 2.10 -18.08 -7.08
N GLY A 42 2.82 -17.66 -6.05
CA GLY A 42 3.20 -16.26 -5.84
C GLY A 42 2.11 -15.37 -5.24
N PHE A 43 0.87 -15.85 -5.08
CA PHE A 43 -0.13 -15.16 -4.27
C PHE A 43 0.29 -15.19 -2.79
N LEU A 44 0.38 -14.02 -2.18
CA LEU A 44 0.69 -13.88 -0.76
C LEU A 44 -0.48 -13.23 -0.03
N GLN A 45 -0.84 -13.80 1.11
CA GLN A 45 -1.82 -13.25 2.03
C GLN A 45 -1.21 -13.15 3.42
N CYS A 46 -1.36 -11.99 4.06
CA CYS A 46 -0.97 -11.82 5.46
C CYS A 46 -1.96 -10.92 6.21
N THR A 47 -2.05 -11.12 7.52
CA THR A 47 -2.80 -10.25 8.43
C THR A 47 -1.79 -9.44 9.23
N LEU A 48 -1.91 -8.12 9.17
CA LEU A 48 -1.11 -7.20 9.98
C LEU A 48 -1.88 -6.84 11.25
N TYR A 49 -1.17 -6.92 12.38
CA TYR A 49 -1.61 -6.49 13.69
C TYR A 49 -1.01 -5.11 14.03
N PRO A 50 -1.51 -4.44 15.09
CA PRO A 50 -0.91 -3.19 15.55
C PRO A 50 0.58 -3.36 15.84
N GLY A 51 1.41 -2.50 15.23
CA GLY A 51 2.87 -2.56 15.32
C GLY A 51 3.57 -3.40 14.24
N ASP A 52 2.82 -4.14 13.41
CA ASP A 52 3.39 -4.84 12.26
C ASP A 52 3.67 -3.87 11.10
N ALA A 53 4.80 -4.05 10.44
CA ALA A 53 5.17 -3.36 9.22
C ALA A 53 5.27 -4.34 8.05
N LEU A 54 4.63 -4.00 6.93
CA LEU A 54 4.73 -4.73 5.67
C LEU A 54 5.46 -3.85 4.65
N TYR A 55 6.46 -4.43 4.01
CA TYR A 55 7.15 -3.85 2.87
C TYR A 55 6.99 -4.75 1.66
N PHE A 56 6.63 -4.18 0.52
CA PHE A 56 6.66 -4.84 -0.78
C PHE A 56 7.28 -3.93 -1.83
N PRO A 57 8.01 -4.47 -2.83
CA PRO A 57 8.63 -3.69 -3.88
C PRO A 57 7.62 -2.95 -4.77
N SER A 58 8.11 -2.00 -5.56
CA SER A 58 7.30 -1.27 -6.52
C SER A 58 6.57 -2.20 -7.51
N LYS A 59 5.39 -1.77 -7.95
CA LYS A 59 4.54 -2.42 -8.98
C LYS A 59 3.91 -3.75 -8.57
N TRP A 60 4.04 -4.16 -7.31
CA TRP A 60 3.27 -5.31 -6.81
C TRP A 60 1.79 -4.97 -6.77
N TRP A 61 0.97 -5.86 -7.32
CA TRP A 61 -0.48 -5.78 -7.19
C TRP A 61 -0.84 -6.03 -5.74
N HIS A 62 -1.76 -5.22 -5.22
CA HIS A 62 -2.15 -5.32 -3.83
C HIS A 62 -3.61 -4.93 -3.62
N ALA A 63 -4.26 -5.63 -2.71
CA ALA A 63 -5.56 -5.28 -2.18
C ALA A 63 -5.53 -5.37 -0.65
N THR A 64 -6.35 -4.58 0.02
CA THR A 64 -6.42 -4.60 1.49
C THR A 64 -7.85 -4.75 1.97
N PHE A 65 -8.04 -5.48 3.06
CA PHE A 65 -9.34 -5.71 3.68
C PHE A 65 -9.24 -5.50 5.20
N ASN A 66 -10.06 -4.60 5.72
CA ASN A 66 -10.12 -4.31 7.15
C ASN A 66 -10.98 -5.40 7.84
N LEU A 67 -10.42 -6.07 8.86
CA LEU A 67 -11.18 -7.06 9.63
C LEU A 67 -12.00 -6.42 10.74
N ASP A 68 -11.52 -5.28 11.24
CA ASP A 68 -12.09 -4.52 12.35
C ASP A 68 -12.09 -3.04 12.00
N GLN A 69 -12.60 -2.19 12.89
CA GLN A 69 -12.33 -0.75 12.84
C GLN A 69 -10.81 -0.53 12.89
N THR A 70 -10.25 -0.04 11.78
CA THR A 70 -8.81 -0.07 11.55
C THR A 70 -8.30 1.32 11.21
N VAL A 71 -7.21 1.73 11.89
CA VAL A 71 -6.43 2.92 11.55
C VAL A 71 -5.05 2.45 11.14
N PHE A 72 -4.60 2.82 9.96
CA PHE A 72 -3.29 2.41 9.43
C PHE A 72 -2.62 3.56 8.68
N ILE A 73 -1.29 3.52 8.63
CA ILE A 73 -0.49 4.43 7.81
C ILE A 73 0.30 3.63 6.78
N SER A 74 0.31 4.13 5.54
CA SER A 74 1.17 3.62 4.46
C SER A 74 2.01 4.77 3.91
N THR A 75 3.25 4.45 3.53
CA THR A 75 4.17 5.40 2.90
C THR A 75 4.75 4.78 1.64
N PHE A 76 4.91 5.60 0.60
CA PHE A 76 5.47 5.20 -0.68
C PHE A 76 6.78 5.96 -0.87
N VAL A 77 7.88 5.21 -1.01
CA VAL A 77 9.20 5.80 -1.19
C VAL A 77 9.61 5.66 -2.66
N ASN A 78 9.76 6.79 -3.35
CA ASN A 78 10.29 6.82 -4.71
C ASN A 78 11.79 7.11 -4.68
N TYR A 79 12.59 6.14 -4.24
CA TYR A 79 14.04 6.26 -4.29
C TYR A 79 14.57 5.71 -5.62
N PRO A 80 15.24 6.54 -6.45
CA PRO A 80 15.95 6.00 -7.60
C PRO A 80 17.10 5.13 -7.10
N PHE A 81 17.01 3.82 -7.35
CA PHE A 81 18.01 2.82 -6.97
C PHE A 81 19.41 3.09 -7.59
N THR A 82 19.54 4.13 -8.43
CA THR A 82 20.73 4.44 -9.23
C THR A 82 21.75 5.35 -8.53
N LYS A 83 21.47 5.90 -7.34
CA LYS A 83 22.49 6.64 -6.59
C LYS A 83 23.01 5.78 -5.45
N SER A 84 24.23 5.26 -5.61
CA SER A 84 25.03 4.74 -4.50
C SER A 84 25.03 5.78 -3.39
N TYR A 85 24.37 5.49 -2.27
CA TYR A 85 24.40 6.35 -1.10
C TYR A 85 25.86 6.46 -0.64
N LYS A 86 26.48 7.62 -0.86
CA LYS A 86 27.73 7.98 -0.20
C LYS A 86 27.33 8.74 1.07
N PRO A 87 27.59 8.20 2.27
CA PRO A 87 27.31 8.94 3.49
C PRO A 87 28.07 10.28 3.44
N PRO A 88 27.44 11.39 3.87
CA PRO A 88 28.14 12.65 3.95
C PRO A 88 29.33 12.53 4.91
N PRO A 89 30.46 13.21 4.63
CA PRO A 89 31.60 13.21 5.53
C PRO A 89 31.18 13.77 6.91
N PRO A 90 31.78 13.27 8.01
CA PRO A 90 31.45 13.74 9.35
C PRO A 90 31.64 15.26 9.43
N GLY A 91 30.56 16.01 9.67
CA GLY A 91 30.59 17.48 9.81
C GLY A 91 29.87 18.29 8.72
N ALA A 92 29.30 17.66 7.70
CA ALA A 92 28.46 18.37 6.72
C ALA A 92 27.12 18.79 7.35
N LYS A 93 26.84 20.10 7.41
CA LYS A 93 25.51 20.62 7.75
C LYS A 93 24.52 20.18 6.66
N THR A 94 23.57 19.31 7.01
CA THR A 94 22.50 18.91 6.10
C THR A 94 21.51 20.06 5.96
N ASN A 95 21.43 20.69 4.79
CA ASN A 95 20.23 21.45 4.43
C ASN A 95 19.11 20.44 4.14
N PRO A 96 17.85 20.73 4.50
CA PRO A 96 16.74 19.85 4.20
C PRO A 96 16.62 19.61 2.69
N PRO A 97 16.24 18.40 2.24
CA PRO A 97 16.06 18.12 0.81
C PRO A 97 15.01 19.06 0.21
N LEU A 98 15.39 19.67 -0.92
CA LEU A 98 14.51 20.47 -1.77
C LEU A 98 13.21 19.71 -2.08
N GLN A 99 12.06 20.37 -1.88
CA GLN A 99 10.78 19.92 -2.41
C GLN A 99 10.92 19.65 -3.91
N ASN A 100 10.72 18.40 -4.33
CA ASN A 100 10.61 18.07 -5.74
C ASN A 100 9.29 18.66 -6.25
N LYS A 101 9.44 19.43 -7.34
CA LYS A 101 8.37 20.08 -8.09
C LYS A 101 7.41 19.02 -8.64
N LYS A 102 6.14 19.46 -8.70
CA LYS A 102 5.01 18.86 -9.42
C LYS A 102 5.43 18.21 -10.73
N ASP A 103 5.13 16.93 -10.86
CA ASP A 103 4.75 16.34 -12.14
C ASP A 103 3.26 15.99 -11.97
N ASP A 104 2.43 16.68 -12.75
CA ASP A 104 0.99 16.49 -12.86
C ASP A 104 0.71 15.08 -13.41
N GLU A 105 -0.19 14.33 -12.77
CA GLU A 105 -1.01 13.29 -13.41
C GLU A 105 -2.12 12.83 -12.43
N GLU A 106 -3.30 13.43 -12.67
CA GLU A 106 -4.68 12.95 -12.55
C GLU A 106 -5.29 12.57 -11.17
N GLU A 107 -6.38 13.29 -10.89
CA GLU A 107 -7.35 13.16 -9.81
C GLU A 107 -8.09 11.81 -9.87
N GLU A 108 -8.20 11.12 -8.74
CA GLU A 108 -9.41 10.40 -8.38
C GLU A 108 -9.87 10.97 -7.03
N GLU A 109 -10.80 11.92 -7.09
CA GLU A 109 -11.65 12.29 -5.97
C GLU A 109 -12.64 11.15 -5.74
N GLU A 110 -12.64 10.57 -4.53
CA GLU A 110 -13.87 10.01 -3.96
C GLU A 110 -14.20 10.84 -2.72
N ASP A 111 -15.06 11.82 -2.97
CA ASP A 111 -15.91 12.44 -1.95
C ASP A 111 -16.76 11.35 -1.29
N ASP A 112 -16.72 11.29 0.04
CA ASP A 112 -17.93 11.07 0.84
C ASP A 112 -17.66 11.64 2.24
N ASP A 113 -17.90 12.94 2.31
CA ASP A 113 -18.06 13.72 3.54
C ASP A 113 -19.16 13.11 4.44
N ASP A 114 -18.88 13.22 5.73
CA ASP A 114 -19.84 13.50 6.80
C ASP A 114 -21.04 12.55 7.01
N LEU A 115 -20.97 11.81 8.12
CA LEU A 115 -21.98 11.91 9.18
C LEU A 115 -21.43 11.29 10.47
N PHE A 116 -20.50 12.01 11.10
CA PHE A 116 -20.30 11.94 12.54
C PHE A 116 -21.21 13.00 13.16
N GLU A 117 -22.22 12.62 13.95
CA GLU A 117 -22.71 13.33 15.15
C GLU A 117 -23.77 12.42 15.84
N PRO A 118 -24.03 12.60 17.15
CA PRO A 118 -23.22 12.26 18.31
C PRO A 118 -23.66 10.94 19.01
#